data_AF-A0A9D4D0S7-F1
#
_entry.id   AF-A0A9D4D0S7-F1
#
_cell.length_a   1.000
_cell.length_b   1.000
_cell.length_c   1.000
_cell.angle_alpha   90.00
_cell.angle_beta   90.00
_cell.angle_gamma   90.00
#
_symmetry.space_group_name_H-M   'P 1'
#
loop_
_entity.id
_entity.type
_entity.pdbx_description
1 polymer ?
#
loop_
_entity_poly.entity_id
_entity_poly.type
_entity_poly.pdbx_seq_one_letter_code
_entity_poly.pdbx_strand_id
1 'polypeptide(L)'
;MSRSYSSHFRQENLNATWANLNVTYVKFALYRDNREVGYVIFDALGSDFSNWFAKGRVVDASWSDLTKTSTYNGFSIYGDVRATIERRFLINNVYGECPGDIGHVEVIEREGSCNMDIHPRYPQFVYAYFNSADLWEKQQFGRADYMAIFVSH
;
A
#
# COMPACT_ATOMS: atom_id res chain seq x y z
N MET A 1 -26.68 -1.25 -20.73
CA MET A 1 -26.14 0.12 -20.59
C MET A 1 -24.74 0.00 -20.01
N SER A 2 -23.72 0.23 -20.84
CA SER A 2 -22.32 0.19 -20.43
C SER A 2 -22.01 1.44 -19.59
N ARG A 3 -21.77 1.27 -18.29
CA ARG A 3 -21.22 2.36 -17.46
C ARG A 3 -19.72 2.39 -17.67
N SER A 4 -19.26 3.36 -18.46
CA SER A 4 -17.86 3.78 -18.43
C SER A 4 -17.58 4.43 -17.08
N TYR A 5 -16.73 3.80 -16.27
CA TYR A 5 -16.22 4.39 -15.03
C TYR A 5 -14.88 5.06 -15.34
N SER A 6 -14.93 6.32 -15.75
CA SER A 6 -13.75 7.16 -16.02
C SER A 6 -13.31 7.99 -14.81
N SER A 7 -13.67 7.59 -13.58
CA SER A 7 -13.30 8.29 -12.35
C SER A 7 -12.93 7.29 -11.26
N HIS A 8 -11.86 7.60 -10.52
CA HIS A 8 -11.51 6.90 -9.28
C HIS A 8 -12.76 6.76 -8.39
N PHE A 9 -13.22 5.52 -8.21
CA PHE A 9 -14.44 5.21 -7.48
C PHE A 9 -14.08 4.77 -6.06
N ARG A 10 -14.49 5.56 -5.07
CA ARG A 10 -14.49 5.14 -3.66
C ARG A 10 -15.93 4.89 -3.26
N GLN A 11 -16.25 3.64 -2.92
CA GLN A 11 -17.57 3.34 -2.40
C GLN A 11 -17.76 4.00 -1.02
N GLU A 12 -18.83 4.77 -0.87
CA GLU A 12 -19.21 5.35 0.41
C GLU A 12 -19.61 4.26 1.41
N ASN A 13 -19.31 4.46 2.69
CA ASN A 13 -19.69 3.56 3.80
C ASN A 13 -19.14 2.12 3.70
N LEU A 14 -18.00 1.92 3.03
CA LEU A 14 -17.31 0.62 2.98
C LEU A 14 -17.11 -0.02 4.36
N ASN A 15 -16.88 0.77 5.41
CA ASN A 15 -16.78 0.27 6.78
C ASN A 15 -18.07 -0.41 7.28
N ALA A 16 -19.23 0.18 6.99
CA ALA A 16 -20.53 -0.32 7.40
C ALA A 16 -20.98 -1.51 6.51
N THR A 17 -20.54 -1.55 5.26
CA THR A 17 -20.94 -2.60 4.32
C THR A 17 -19.99 -3.80 4.30
N TRP A 18 -18.73 -3.67 4.77
CA TRP A 18 -17.70 -4.72 4.65
C TRP A 18 -18.17 -6.09 5.14
N ALA A 19 -18.79 -6.13 6.32
CA ALA A 19 -19.28 -7.37 6.92
C ALA A 19 -20.35 -8.06 6.06
N ASN A 20 -21.09 -7.30 5.25
CA ASN A 20 -22.15 -7.82 4.37
C ASN A 20 -21.62 -8.22 2.98
N LEU A 21 -20.39 -7.83 2.63
CA LEU A 21 -19.81 -8.11 1.31
C LEU A 21 -19.22 -9.52 1.20
N ASN A 22 -19.06 -10.26 2.31
CA ASN A 22 -18.42 -11.58 2.32
C ASN A 22 -17.07 -11.59 1.56
N VAL A 23 -16.24 -10.57 1.82
CA VAL A 23 -14.99 -10.37 1.06
C VAL A 23 -14.05 -11.56 1.26
N THR A 24 -13.66 -12.22 0.17
CA THR A 24 -12.78 -13.39 0.17
C THR A 24 -11.34 -13.01 -0.13
N TYR A 25 -11.11 -12.18 -1.15
CA TYR A 25 -9.79 -11.60 -1.44
C TYR A 25 -9.86 -10.09 -1.68
N VAL A 26 -8.78 -9.42 -1.29
CA VAL A 26 -8.54 -8.01 -1.59
C VAL A 26 -7.24 -7.88 -2.38
N LYS A 27 -7.26 -7.19 -3.51
CA LYS A 27 -6.05 -6.79 -4.24
C LYS A 27 -5.78 -5.31 -3.99
N PHE A 28 -4.65 -5.02 -3.36
CA PHE A 28 -4.04 -3.69 -3.35
C PHE A 28 -3.16 -3.57 -4.60
N ALA A 29 -3.33 -2.51 -5.39
CA ALA A 29 -2.54 -2.29 -6.61
C ALA A 29 -2.18 -0.82 -6.80
N LEU A 30 -1.00 -0.61 -7.37
CA LEU A 30 -0.44 0.69 -7.72
C LEU A 30 -0.30 0.79 -9.23
N TYR A 31 -0.65 1.95 -9.79
CA TYR A 31 -0.64 2.17 -11.23
C TYR A 31 0.15 3.41 -11.60
N ARG A 32 0.97 3.29 -12.65
CA ARG A 32 1.66 4.41 -13.30
C ARG A 32 1.41 4.33 -14.80
N ASP A 33 1.00 5.43 -15.42
CA ASP A 33 0.65 5.48 -16.84
C ASP A 33 -0.39 4.40 -17.23
N ASN A 34 -1.37 4.16 -16.34
CA ASN A 34 -2.38 3.10 -16.42
C ASN A 34 -1.83 1.66 -16.47
N ARG A 35 -0.56 1.46 -16.15
CA ARG A 35 0.06 0.14 -16.02
C ARG A 35 0.24 -0.20 -14.54
N GLU A 36 -0.12 -1.43 -14.17
CA GLU A 36 0.15 -1.94 -12.81
C GLU A 36 1.66 -2.05 -12.59
N VAL A 37 2.16 -1.36 -11.56
CA VAL A 37 3.59 -1.32 -11.20
C VAL A 37 3.91 -2.07 -9.91
N GLY A 38 2.89 -2.42 -9.13
CA GLY A 38 3.03 -3.23 -7.94
C GLY A 38 1.66 -3.65 -7.40
N TYR A 39 1.58 -4.84 -6.82
CA TYR A 39 0.37 -5.33 -6.17
C TYR A 39 0.68 -6.24 -4.98
N VAL A 40 -0.32 -6.38 -4.11
CA VAL A 40 -0.40 -7.41 -3.08
C VAL A 40 -1.84 -7.94 -3.02
N ILE A 41 -2.00 -9.26 -3.06
CA ILE A 41 -3.27 -9.96 -2.87
C ILE A 41 -3.32 -10.46 -1.44
N PHE A 42 -4.45 -10.21 -0.77
CA PHE A 42 -4.71 -10.59 0.61
C PHE A 42 -5.89 -11.55 0.70
N ASP A 43 -5.78 -12.53 1.59
CA ASP A 43 -6.90 -13.32 2.11
C ASP A 43 -7.70 -12.47 3.10
N ALA A 44 -8.90 -12.09 2.67
CA ALA A 44 -9.78 -11.19 3.39
C ALA A 44 -10.86 -11.93 4.19
N LEU A 45 -10.85 -13.27 4.22
CA LEU A 45 -11.82 -14.02 5.00
C LEU A 45 -11.73 -13.64 6.49
N GLY A 46 -12.89 -13.30 7.06
CA GLY A 46 -12.99 -12.83 8.45
C GLY A 46 -12.23 -11.54 8.74
N SER A 47 -11.85 -10.77 7.72
CA SER A 47 -11.26 -9.44 7.89
C SER A 47 -12.34 -8.37 8.08
N ASP A 48 -11.91 -7.20 8.55
CA ASP A 48 -12.69 -5.97 8.49
C ASP A 48 -12.02 -4.95 7.57
N PHE A 49 -12.68 -3.80 7.36
CA PHE A 49 -12.22 -2.74 6.46
C PHE A 49 -10.82 -2.20 6.79
N SER A 50 -10.33 -2.41 8.01
CA SER A 50 -9.08 -1.87 8.53
C SER A 50 -7.96 -2.91 8.69
N ASN A 51 -8.29 -4.20 8.75
CA ASN A 51 -7.35 -5.28 9.08
C ASN A 51 -7.02 -6.24 7.92
N TRP A 52 -7.68 -6.11 6.77
CA TRP A 52 -7.40 -6.95 5.59
C TRP A 52 -5.97 -6.76 5.06
N PHE A 53 -5.42 -5.56 5.20
CA PHE A 53 -4.03 -5.22 4.84
C PHE A 53 -3.09 -5.60 5.98
N ALA A 54 -2.75 -6.89 6.07
CA ALA A 54 -1.89 -7.41 7.12
C ALA A 54 -0.95 -8.50 6.59
N LYS A 55 0.26 -8.56 7.14
CA LYS A 55 1.28 -9.58 6.83
C LYS A 55 0.69 -11.00 6.78
N GLY A 56 -0.07 -11.37 7.83
CA GLY A 56 -0.65 -12.71 7.97
C GLY A 56 -1.69 -13.06 6.91
N ARG A 57 -2.11 -12.10 6.09
CA ARG A 57 -3.12 -12.27 5.04
C ARG A 57 -2.52 -12.29 3.63
N VAL A 58 -1.21 -12.05 3.45
CA VAL A 58 -0.59 -12.04 2.11
C VAL A 58 -0.75 -13.40 1.41
N VAL A 59 -1.28 -13.38 0.19
CA VAL A 59 -1.47 -14.55 -0.68
C VAL A 59 -0.47 -14.51 -1.83
N ASP A 60 -0.32 -13.36 -2.47
CA ASP A 60 0.56 -13.16 -3.61
C ASP A 60 0.99 -11.68 -3.70
N ALA A 61 2.11 -11.38 -4.35
CA ALA A 61 2.62 -10.02 -4.49
C ALA A 61 3.56 -9.86 -5.69
N SER A 62 3.74 -8.62 -6.15
CA SER A 62 4.73 -8.31 -7.20
C SER A 62 6.19 -8.47 -6.73
N TRP A 63 6.44 -8.45 -5.43
CA TRP A 63 7.77 -8.54 -4.83
C TRP A 63 8.01 -9.93 -4.26
N SER A 64 9.06 -10.59 -4.72
CA SER A 64 9.36 -12.00 -4.37
C SER A 64 9.66 -12.24 -2.90
N ASP A 65 10.13 -11.22 -2.18
CA ASP A 65 10.41 -11.26 -0.74
C ASP A 65 9.24 -10.76 0.11
N LEU A 66 8.14 -10.29 -0.50
CA LEU A 66 6.94 -9.89 0.22
C LEU A 66 6.06 -11.11 0.46
N THR A 67 6.35 -11.81 1.56
CA THR A 67 5.64 -13.03 1.96
C THR A 67 5.12 -12.94 3.40
N LYS A 68 4.25 -13.89 3.77
CA LYS A 68 3.78 -14.09 5.16
C LYS A 68 4.91 -14.41 6.14
N THR A 69 6.06 -14.92 5.68
CA THR A 69 7.15 -15.35 6.57
C THR A 69 8.24 -14.30 6.72
N SER A 70 8.30 -13.31 5.83
CA SER A 70 9.28 -12.21 5.88
C SER A 70 9.12 -11.33 7.12
N THR A 71 10.18 -10.63 7.50
CA THR A 71 10.18 -9.72 8.65
C THR A 71 9.72 -8.33 8.24
N TYR A 72 8.79 -7.78 9.02
CA TYR A 72 8.27 -6.42 8.86
C TYR A 72 8.18 -5.77 10.24
N ASN A 73 8.46 -4.48 10.30
CA ASN A 73 8.27 -3.67 11.50
C ASN A 73 7.09 -2.70 11.37
N GLY A 74 6.52 -2.57 10.17
CA GLY A 74 5.28 -1.87 9.90
C GLY A 74 4.51 -2.58 8.78
N PHE A 75 3.28 -3.01 9.05
CA PHE A 75 2.40 -3.60 8.04
C PHE A 75 0.94 -3.30 8.38
N SER A 76 0.40 -2.16 7.95
CA SER A 76 -1.00 -1.81 8.19
C SER A 76 -1.49 -0.64 7.33
N ILE A 77 -2.81 -0.50 7.23
CA ILE A 77 -3.46 0.68 6.63
C ILE A 77 -3.12 1.96 7.40
N TYR A 78 -3.12 1.89 8.74
CA TYR A 78 -2.88 3.05 9.59
C TYR A 78 -1.44 3.57 9.50
N GLY A 79 -0.48 2.67 9.26
CA GLY A 79 0.93 2.96 9.04
C GLY A 79 1.62 3.69 10.20
N ASP A 80 2.55 4.60 9.90
CA ASP A 80 3.30 5.41 10.87
C ASP A 80 2.88 6.88 10.73
N VAL A 81 2.20 7.37 11.77
CA VAL A 81 1.68 8.74 11.84
C VAL A 81 2.18 9.40 13.09
N ARG A 82 2.95 10.47 12.89
CA ARG A 82 3.58 11.27 13.95
C ARG A 82 3.41 12.75 13.62
N ALA A 83 3.83 13.62 14.53
CA ALA A 83 3.76 15.07 14.29
C ALA A 83 4.55 15.53 13.04
N THR A 84 5.54 14.76 12.61
CA THR A 84 6.46 15.12 11.52
C THR A 84 6.29 14.28 10.25
N ILE A 85 5.50 13.21 10.27
CA ILE A 85 5.29 12.31 9.11
C ILE A 85 3.88 11.73 9.12
N GLU A 86 3.35 11.41 7.94
CA GLU A 86 2.11 10.64 7.81
C GLU A 86 2.25 9.64 6.65
N ARG A 87 2.54 8.39 7.00
CA ARG A 87 2.72 7.27 6.07
C ARG A 87 1.62 6.24 6.33
N ARG A 88 0.67 6.11 5.42
CA ARG A 88 -0.45 5.14 5.42
C ARG A 88 -0.15 3.97 4.50
N PHE A 89 -0.97 2.91 4.56
CA PHE A 89 -0.82 1.70 3.74
C PHE A 89 0.65 1.28 3.66
N LEU A 90 1.22 1.05 4.83
CA LEU A 90 2.65 0.89 5.04
C LEU A 90 3.00 -0.60 4.99
N ILE A 91 3.98 -0.96 4.16
CA ILE A 91 4.70 -2.24 4.19
C ILE A 91 6.19 -1.91 4.33
N ASN A 92 6.68 -1.95 5.56
CA ASN A 92 8.05 -1.58 5.92
C ASN A 92 8.76 -2.74 6.62
N ASN A 93 10.00 -2.99 6.22
CA ASN A 93 10.84 -4.07 6.72
C ASN A 93 11.74 -3.61 7.86
N VAL A 94 12.38 -2.45 7.70
CA VAL A 94 13.38 -1.91 8.64
C VAL A 94 13.17 -0.42 8.81
N TYR A 95 13.27 0.07 10.05
CA TYR A 95 13.29 1.48 10.40
C TYR A 95 14.73 1.79 10.78
N GLY A 96 15.50 2.22 9.79
CA GLY A 96 16.90 2.58 9.96
C GLY A 96 17.09 4.09 9.90
N GLU A 97 16.03 4.85 10.22
CA GLU A 97 15.89 6.27 9.87
C GLU A 97 15.95 6.47 8.35
N CYS A 98 15.97 7.71 7.86
CA CYS A 98 15.96 7.94 6.41
C CYS A 98 17.03 7.13 5.64
N PRO A 99 18.28 6.96 6.12
CA PRO A 99 19.31 6.21 5.40
C PRO A 99 19.17 4.69 5.42
N GLY A 100 18.31 4.16 6.29
CA GLY A 100 18.17 2.72 6.51
C GLY A 100 16.73 2.22 6.45
N ASP A 101 15.76 3.08 6.15
CA ASP A 101 14.37 2.67 5.95
C ASP A 101 14.26 1.84 4.66
N ILE A 102 13.80 0.60 4.82
CA ILE A 102 13.65 -0.39 3.75
C ILE A 102 12.22 -0.88 3.76
N GLY A 103 11.53 -0.82 2.63
CA GLY A 103 10.15 -1.25 2.51
C GLY A 103 9.72 -1.57 1.10
N HIS A 104 8.45 -1.95 0.97
CA HIS A 104 7.82 -2.26 -0.32
C HIS A 104 6.87 -1.16 -0.78
N VAL A 105 6.07 -0.62 0.14
CA VAL A 105 4.97 0.31 -0.18
C VAL A 105 4.77 1.29 0.95
N GLU A 106 4.64 2.57 0.62
CA GLU A 106 4.18 3.61 1.54
C GLU A 106 3.28 4.63 0.82
N VAL A 107 2.16 4.99 1.45
CA VAL A 107 1.31 6.10 0.99
C VAL A 107 1.58 7.31 1.88
N ILE A 108 2.26 8.30 1.32
CA ILE A 108 2.74 9.46 2.04
C ILE A 108 1.72 10.57 1.90
N GLU A 109 1.12 11.00 3.00
CA GLU A 109 0.03 11.98 3.03
C GLU A 109 0.52 13.41 3.28
N ARG A 110 1.74 13.59 3.78
CA ARG A 110 2.33 14.91 4.04
C ARG A 110 3.86 14.89 3.95
N GLU A 111 4.42 16.09 3.84
CA GLU A 111 5.87 16.31 3.84
C GLU A 111 6.53 15.86 5.15
N GLY A 112 7.63 15.11 4.99
CA GLY A 112 8.53 14.65 6.05
C GLY A 112 9.99 14.96 5.71
N SER A 113 10.91 14.44 6.51
CA SER A 113 12.35 14.72 6.36
C SER A 113 13.10 13.76 5.43
N CYS A 114 12.53 12.59 5.10
CA CYS A 114 13.20 11.62 4.24
C CYS A 114 12.94 11.92 2.76
N ASN A 115 13.88 11.57 1.88
CA ASN A 115 13.76 11.84 0.43
C ASN A 115 12.45 11.33 -0.19
N MET A 116 11.95 10.18 0.27
CA MET A 116 10.65 9.66 -0.19
C MET A 116 9.46 10.50 0.28
N ASP A 117 9.57 11.17 1.42
CA ASP A 117 8.53 12.02 1.99
C ASP A 117 8.47 13.41 1.32
N ILE A 118 9.48 13.79 0.54
CA ILE A 118 9.58 15.13 -0.06
C ILE A 118 8.98 15.11 -1.48
N HIS A 119 7.84 15.78 -1.63
CA HIS A 119 7.19 15.97 -2.93
C HIS A 119 6.31 17.24 -2.94
N PRO A 120 6.15 17.95 -4.07
CA PRO A 120 5.31 19.15 -4.15
C PRO A 120 3.79 18.90 -4.01
N ARG A 121 3.35 17.64 -4.01
CA ARG A 121 1.93 17.23 -3.94
C ARG A 121 1.78 15.96 -3.12
N TYR A 122 0.65 15.81 -2.45
CA TYR A 122 0.27 14.63 -1.67
C TYR A 122 -1.20 14.23 -1.98
N PRO A 123 -1.59 12.96 -1.78
CA PRO A 123 -0.75 11.84 -1.35
C PRO A 123 0.28 11.43 -2.40
N GLN A 124 1.32 10.70 -1.98
CA GLN A 124 2.28 10.05 -2.86
C GLN A 124 2.30 8.55 -2.63
N PHE A 125 2.18 7.79 -3.71
CA PHE A 125 2.15 6.33 -3.66
C PHE A 125 3.54 5.79 -4.00
N VAL A 126 4.37 5.60 -2.98
CA VAL A 126 5.76 5.13 -3.13
C VAL A 126 5.80 3.62 -3.12
N TYR A 127 6.62 3.04 -3.99
CA TYR A 127 6.79 1.60 -4.07
C TYR A 127 8.24 1.22 -4.41
N ALA A 128 8.66 0.04 -3.95
CA ALA A 128 9.96 -0.54 -4.30
C ALA A 128 9.98 -0.86 -5.80
N TYR A 129 10.96 -0.30 -6.51
CA TYR A 129 11.07 -0.39 -7.96
C TYR A 129 11.54 -1.77 -8.43
N PHE A 130 12.37 -2.45 -7.63
CA PHE A 130 12.87 -3.79 -7.94
C PHE A 130 11.96 -4.90 -7.39
N ASN A 131 12.29 -6.17 -7.67
CA ASN A 131 11.51 -7.34 -7.25
C ASN A 131 11.72 -7.73 -5.76
N SER A 132 12.13 -6.78 -4.93
CA SER A 132 12.33 -6.93 -3.48
C SER A 132 12.05 -5.62 -2.74
N ALA A 133 12.07 -5.63 -1.41
CA ALA A 133 12.08 -4.39 -0.62
C ALA A 133 13.26 -3.51 -1.05
N ASP A 134 13.03 -2.20 -1.14
CA ASP A 134 14.04 -1.23 -1.57
C ASP A 134 14.43 -0.28 -0.44
N LEU A 135 15.68 0.17 -0.51
CA LEU A 135 16.21 1.20 0.37
C LEU A 135 15.75 2.58 -0.13
N TRP A 136 14.92 3.25 0.66
CA TRP A 136 14.26 4.49 0.23
C TRP A 136 15.24 5.63 -0.04
N GLU A 137 16.32 5.75 0.73
CA GLU A 137 17.29 6.84 0.59
C GLU A 137 18.02 6.82 -0.76
N LYS A 138 18.27 5.63 -1.32
CA LYS A 138 18.98 5.46 -2.59
C LYS A 138 18.16 5.92 -3.80
N GLN A 139 16.95 6.47 -3.57
CA GLN A 139 16.00 6.86 -4.61
C GLN A 139 15.68 5.71 -5.57
N GLN A 140 15.80 4.47 -5.09
CA GLN A 140 15.45 3.26 -5.81
C GLN A 140 13.97 2.95 -5.59
N PHE A 141 13.11 3.95 -5.71
CA PHE A 141 11.67 3.80 -5.56
C PHE A 141 10.94 4.43 -6.73
N GLY A 142 9.80 3.84 -7.06
CA GLY A 142 8.84 4.44 -7.98
C GLY A 142 7.81 5.28 -7.24
N ARG A 143 7.16 6.17 -7.98
CA ARG A 143 5.93 6.84 -7.57
C ARG A 143 4.83 6.46 -8.55
N ALA A 144 3.73 5.94 -8.03
CA ALA A 144 2.54 5.62 -8.81
C ALA A 144 1.61 6.85 -8.90
N ASP A 145 0.79 6.91 -9.94
CA ASP A 145 -0.18 7.98 -10.16
C ASP A 145 -1.42 7.79 -9.27
N TYR A 146 -1.83 6.54 -9.06
CA TYR A 146 -2.95 6.19 -8.20
C TYR A 146 -2.82 4.78 -7.60
N MET A 147 -3.53 4.61 -6.49
CA MET A 147 -3.77 3.33 -5.83
C MET A 147 -5.20 2.86 -6.11
N ALA A 148 -5.37 1.55 -6.32
CA ALA A 148 -6.67 0.91 -6.45
C ALA A 148 -6.78 -0.29 -5.50
N ILE A 149 -7.98 -0.48 -4.94
CA ILE A 149 -8.32 -1.59 -4.07
C ILE A 149 -9.47 -2.35 -4.73
N PHE A 150 -9.24 -3.60 -5.09
CA PHE A 150 -10.24 -4.48 -5.67
C PHE A 150 -10.68 -5.51 -4.63
N VAL A 151 -11.97 -5.75 -4.54
CA VAL A 151 -12.56 -6.74 -3.61
C VAL A 151 -13.27 -7.82 -4.41
N SER A 152 -13.15 -9.06 -3.95
CA SER A 152 -13.87 -10.22 -4.48
C SER A 152 -14.70 -10.87 -3.37
N HIS A 153 -15.82 -11.49 -3.74
CA HIS A 153 -16.79 -12.14 -2.88
C HIS A 153 -17.30 -13.42 -3.53
#